data_AF-A0A3D4H6I5-F1
#
_entry.id   AF-A0A3D4H6I5-F1
#
_cell.length_a   1.000
_cell.length_b   1.000
_cell.length_c   1.000
_cell.angle_alpha   90.00
_cell.angle_beta   90.00
_cell.angle_gamma   90.00
#
_symmetry.space_group_name_H-M   'P 1'
#
loop_
_entity.id
_entity.type
_entity.pdbx_description
1 polymer ?
#
loop_
_entity_poly.entity_id
_entity_poly.type
_entity_poly.pdbx_seq_one_letter_code
_entity_poly.pdbx_strand_id
1 'polypeptide(L)'
;MDRDLDFGCILDGEQGALQKALASFQSIPIHQDWSDEDPLPVADSPMTIAKPVTVSAPGTFAKNRISTLNLEPCEKSGWWFDRSDLPDSQPIKVSSRNVWTTGKVVSNIVLRSGSSHNYARLVEHIIALKAGMDVDNLLIRMESGDPPLFDAGSEDLVKALRNAGRRECPGKVRYFTVREPATIATPHGGFTTVLPAKPGDPSLRIDCARDFHNAIGQQRIRFVLNNQSFDHGSKA
;
A
#
# COMPACT_ATOMS: atom_id res chain seq x y z
N MET A 1 -20.46 1.06 11.44
CA MET A 1 -19.59 -0.02 10.90
C MET A 1 -19.90 -1.36 11.59
N ASP A 2 -21.12 -1.54 12.10
CA ASP A 2 -21.55 -2.71 12.89
C ASP A 2 -21.92 -3.88 11.99
N ARG A 3 -20.91 -4.61 11.54
CA ARG A 3 -21.09 -6.01 11.16
C ARG A 3 -20.43 -6.82 12.27
N ASP A 4 -21.13 -7.82 12.80
CA ASP A 4 -20.46 -8.86 13.57
C ASP A 4 -19.27 -9.34 12.74
N LEU A 5 -18.07 -9.22 13.30
CA LEU A 5 -16.83 -9.61 12.64
C LEU A 5 -16.78 -11.14 12.57
N ASP A 6 -17.57 -11.70 11.67
CA ASP A 6 -17.44 -13.07 11.23
C ASP A 6 -16.22 -13.12 10.31
N PHE A 7 -15.21 -13.92 10.69
CA PHE A 7 -14.01 -14.12 9.89
C PHE A 7 -14.28 -14.90 8.60
N GLY A 8 -15.48 -15.47 8.43
CA GLY A 8 -15.94 -16.11 7.21
C GLY A 8 -15.02 -17.21 6.71
N CYS A 9 -14.76 -17.23 5.40
CA CYS A 9 -13.92 -18.23 4.77
C CYS A 9 -12.45 -18.07 5.20
N ILE A 10 -11.87 -19.13 5.80
CA ILE A 10 -10.45 -19.18 6.13
C ILE A 10 -9.69 -19.67 4.89
N LEU A 11 -8.88 -18.78 4.31
CA LEU A 11 -8.08 -19.09 3.13
C LEU A 11 -6.73 -19.72 3.49
N ASP A 12 -6.20 -19.37 4.66
CA ASP A 12 -4.94 -19.91 5.19
C ASP A 12 -4.86 -19.69 6.72
N GLY A 13 -4.19 -20.60 7.41
CA GLY A 13 -4.03 -20.62 8.86
C GLY A 13 -5.08 -21.44 9.63
N GLU A 14 -4.84 -21.60 10.94
CA GLU A 14 -5.64 -22.46 11.83
C GLU A 14 -6.82 -21.71 12.46
N GLN A 15 -8.02 -22.29 12.42
CA GLN A 15 -9.25 -21.67 12.93
C GLN A 15 -9.16 -21.28 14.41
N GLY A 16 -8.62 -22.14 15.27
CA GLY A 16 -8.49 -21.84 16.70
C GLY A 16 -7.53 -20.69 16.99
N ALA A 17 -6.43 -20.60 16.22
CA ALA A 17 -5.49 -19.48 16.32
C ALA A 17 -6.15 -18.17 15.87
N LEU A 18 -6.92 -18.22 14.79
CA LEU A 18 -7.67 -17.08 14.28
C LEU A 18 -8.72 -16.57 15.27
N GLN A 19 -9.52 -17.46 15.87
CA GLN A 19 -10.50 -17.10 16.89
C GLN A 19 -9.85 -16.38 18.08
N LYS A 20 -8.70 -16.88 18.54
CA LYS A 20 -7.94 -16.23 19.62
C LYS A 20 -7.42 -14.86 19.20
N ALA A 21 -6.83 -14.76 18.01
CA ALA A 21 -6.31 -13.49 17.48
C ALA A 21 -7.41 -12.43 17.29
N LEU A 22 -8.59 -12.84 16.78
CA LEU A 22 -9.74 -11.96 16.62
C LEU A 22 -10.29 -11.50 17.98
N ALA A 23 -10.41 -12.40 18.96
CA ALA A 23 -10.84 -12.03 20.30
C ALA A 23 -9.88 -11.03 20.96
N SER A 24 -8.57 -11.25 20.83
CA SER A 24 -7.55 -10.29 21.28
C SER A 24 -7.68 -8.95 20.58
N PHE A 25 -7.87 -8.94 19.25
CA PHE A 25 -8.08 -7.71 18.48
C PHE A 25 -9.34 -6.96 18.94
N GLN A 26 -10.45 -7.65 19.17
CA GLN A 26 -11.70 -7.04 19.62
C GLN A 26 -11.60 -6.45 21.03
N SER A 27 -10.76 -7.02 21.90
CA SER A 27 -10.52 -6.47 23.25
C SER A 27 -9.70 -5.17 23.27
N ILE A 28 -8.99 -4.85 22.18
CA ILE A 28 -8.22 -3.61 22.10
C ILE A 28 -9.18 -2.43 21.90
N PRO A 29 -9.18 -1.42 22.78
CA PRO A 29 -10.02 -0.25 22.61
C PRO A 29 -9.63 0.53 21.36
N ILE A 30 -10.60 1.15 20.70
CA ILE A 30 -10.35 2.02 19.55
C ILE A 30 -9.75 3.32 20.07
N HIS A 31 -8.51 3.61 19.69
CA HIS A 31 -7.77 4.77 20.15
C HIS A 31 -7.94 5.98 19.21
N GLN A 32 -8.19 5.73 17.93
CA GLN A 32 -8.51 6.75 16.94
C GLN A 32 -9.61 6.23 16.02
N ASP A 33 -10.65 7.03 15.79
CA ASP A 33 -11.79 6.67 14.94
C ASP A 33 -12.16 7.81 13.98
N TRP A 34 -11.98 7.56 12.69
CA TRP A 34 -12.36 8.41 11.56
C TRP A 34 -13.27 7.66 10.57
N SER A 35 -14.09 6.75 11.10
CA SER A 35 -14.99 5.89 10.32
C SER A 35 -16.14 6.61 9.65
N ASP A 36 -16.58 7.70 10.28
CA ASP A 36 -17.77 8.46 9.91
C ASP A 36 -17.45 9.63 8.98
N GLU A 37 -16.17 9.80 8.62
CA GLU A 37 -15.73 10.79 7.63
C GLU A 37 -16.17 10.40 6.21
N ASP A 38 -16.19 11.38 5.31
CA ASP A 38 -16.50 11.11 3.91
C ASP A 38 -15.36 10.34 3.22
N PRO A 39 -15.67 9.29 2.42
CA PRO A 39 -14.66 8.56 1.67
C PRO A 39 -14.10 9.37 0.49
N LEU A 40 -13.00 8.88 -0.11
CA LEU A 40 -12.57 9.36 -1.42
C LEU A 40 -13.72 9.26 -2.45
N PRO A 41 -13.85 10.25 -3.36
CA PRO A 41 -14.76 10.18 -4.49
C PRO A 41 -14.50 8.93 -5.35
N VAL A 42 -15.57 8.41 -5.94
CA VAL A 42 -15.47 7.34 -6.94
C VAL A 42 -14.95 7.93 -8.24
N ALA A 43 -13.94 7.30 -8.82
CA ALA A 43 -13.36 7.71 -10.09
C ALA A 43 -13.88 6.81 -11.22
N ASP A 44 -14.31 7.42 -12.32
CA ASP A 44 -14.77 6.71 -13.51
C ASP A 44 -13.62 6.42 -14.49
N SER A 45 -12.75 7.40 -14.68
CA SER A 45 -11.60 7.36 -15.60
C SER A 45 -10.29 7.18 -14.84
N PRO A 46 -9.39 6.28 -15.30
CA PRO A 46 -8.07 6.15 -14.71
C PRO A 46 -7.24 7.43 -14.86
N MET A 47 -6.40 7.72 -13.87
CA MET A 47 -5.52 8.90 -13.89
C MET A 47 -4.04 8.53 -14.04
N THR A 48 -3.26 9.45 -14.63
CA THR A 48 -1.80 9.49 -14.51
C THR A 48 -1.35 10.90 -14.12
N ILE A 49 -0.08 11.07 -13.77
CA ILE A 49 0.46 12.42 -13.48
C ILE A 49 0.57 13.24 -14.76
N ALA A 50 0.41 14.57 -14.67
CA ALA A 50 0.40 15.43 -15.86
C ALA A 50 1.82 15.74 -16.39
N LYS A 51 2.80 15.84 -15.50
CA LYS A 51 4.22 16.09 -15.83
C LYS A 51 5.13 15.18 -15.00
N PRO A 52 6.34 14.84 -15.48
CA PRO A 52 7.29 14.07 -14.70
C PRO A 52 7.75 14.85 -13.45
N VAL A 53 8.06 14.11 -12.39
CA VAL A 53 8.64 14.66 -11.15
C VAL A 53 9.77 13.79 -10.65
N THR A 54 10.78 14.42 -10.06
CA THR A 54 11.96 13.74 -9.52
C THR A 54 12.01 13.95 -8.01
N VAL A 55 12.27 12.88 -7.28
CA VAL A 55 12.40 12.90 -5.82
C VAL A 55 13.67 12.15 -5.43
N SER A 56 14.50 12.77 -4.61
CA SER A 56 15.81 12.23 -4.19
C SER A 56 15.96 12.28 -2.68
N ALA A 57 16.48 11.21 -2.09
CA ALA A 57 16.87 11.15 -0.69
C ALA A 57 18.05 10.16 -0.51
N PRO A 58 18.70 10.07 0.66
CA PRO A 58 19.70 9.03 0.93
C PRO A 58 19.12 7.62 0.69
N GLY A 59 19.94 6.69 0.19
CA GLY A 59 19.52 5.30 -0.01
C GLY A 59 19.29 4.58 1.31
N THR A 60 18.34 3.64 1.34
CA THR A 60 17.95 2.96 2.58
C THR A 60 19.09 2.10 3.14
N PHE A 61 19.75 1.32 2.29
CA PHE A 61 20.91 0.50 2.69
C PHE A 61 22.24 1.18 2.34
N ALA A 62 22.26 1.94 1.25
CA ALA A 62 23.42 2.73 0.83
C ALA A 62 23.30 4.19 1.31
N LYS A 63 23.33 4.43 2.63
CA LYS A 63 23.11 5.77 3.24
C LYS A 63 24.06 6.88 2.74
N ASN A 64 25.22 6.51 2.19
CA ASN A 64 26.18 7.47 1.62
C ASN A 64 25.93 7.77 0.13
N ARG A 65 24.87 7.22 -0.46
CA ARG A 65 24.46 7.42 -1.86
C ARG A 65 23.07 8.03 -1.89
N ILE A 66 22.88 9.03 -2.73
CA ILE A 66 21.53 9.54 -3.03
C ILE A 66 20.84 8.55 -3.98
N SER A 67 19.66 8.10 -3.57
CA SER A 67 18.75 7.34 -4.43
C SER A 67 17.70 8.29 -4.98
N THR A 68 17.47 8.22 -6.30
CA THR A 68 16.58 9.11 -7.02
C THR A 68 15.48 8.30 -7.69
N LEU A 69 14.23 8.74 -7.51
CA LEU A 69 13.06 8.24 -8.20
C LEU A 69 12.59 9.27 -9.22
N ASN A 70 12.45 8.87 -10.47
CA ASN A 70 11.76 9.67 -11.48
C ASN A 70 10.37 9.07 -11.71
N LEU A 71 9.35 9.84 -11.34
CA LEU A 71 7.95 9.47 -11.50
C LEU A 71 7.46 10.10 -12.80
N GLU A 72 6.93 9.28 -13.69
CA GLU A 72 6.57 9.69 -15.04
C GLU A 72 5.13 9.34 -15.42
N PRO A 73 4.46 10.20 -16.22
CA PRO A 73 3.17 9.87 -16.81
C PRO A 73 3.25 8.54 -17.56
N CYS A 74 2.25 7.68 -17.40
CA CYS A 74 2.24 6.37 -18.02
C CYS A 74 0.86 6.03 -18.57
N GLU A 75 0.81 5.63 -19.84
CA GLU A 75 -0.42 5.10 -20.46
C GLU A 75 -0.63 3.61 -20.12
N LYS A 76 0.41 2.91 -19.66
CA LYS A 76 0.33 1.50 -19.31
C LYS A 76 -0.38 1.33 -17.98
N SER A 77 -1.43 0.50 -17.97
CA SER A 77 -2.24 0.30 -16.77
C SER A 77 -1.45 -0.16 -15.54
N GLY A 78 -1.66 0.52 -14.42
CA GLY A 78 -1.04 0.22 -13.13
C GLY A 78 0.29 0.93 -12.89
N TRP A 79 0.92 0.63 -11.77
CA TRP A 79 2.24 1.16 -11.43
C TRP A 79 3.34 0.20 -11.88
N TRP A 80 4.45 0.76 -12.34
CA TRP A 80 5.60 0.03 -12.87
C TRP A 80 6.89 0.57 -12.31
N PHE A 81 7.75 -0.30 -11.81
CA PHE A 81 9.14 0.05 -11.47
C PHE A 81 10.05 -0.26 -12.65
N ASP A 82 10.89 0.68 -13.04
CA ASP A 82 11.83 0.55 -14.14
C ASP A 82 13.25 0.79 -13.64
N ARG A 83 14.09 -0.25 -13.74
CA ARG A 83 15.48 -0.23 -13.29
C ARG A 83 16.34 0.34 -14.41
N SER A 84 16.49 1.66 -14.46
CA SER A 84 17.20 2.35 -15.53
C SER A 84 18.70 2.02 -15.56
N ASP A 85 19.25 1.51 -14.46
CA ASP A 85 20.60 0.96 -14.39
C ASP A 85 20.74 -0.45 -15.00
N LEU A 86 19.62 -1.08 -15.38
CA LEU A 86 19.54 -2.39 -16.03
C LEU A 86 18.75 -2.27 -17.35
N PRO A 87 19.30 -1.64 -18.41
CA PRO A 87 18.55 -1.28 -19.63
C PRO A 87 17.98 -2.49 -20.39
N ASP A 88 18.57 -3.67 -20.25
CA ASP A 88 18.09 -4.91 -20.87
C ASP A 88 16.94 -5.59 -20.09
N SER A 89 16.57 -5.03 -18.93
CA SER A 89 15.51 -5.57 -18.08
C SER A 89 14.16 -4.93 -18.40
N GLN A 90 13.11 -5.76 -18.39
CA GLN A 90 11.74 -5.25 -18.50
C GLN A 90 11.28 -4.60 -17.19
N PRO A 91 10.46 -3.53 -17.25
CA PRO A 91 9.84 -2.95 -16.06
C PRO A 91 9.05 -3.96 -15.25
N ILE A 92 9.13 -3.84 -13.92
CA ILE A 92 8.46 -4.67 -12.93
C ILE A 92 7.07 -4.10 -12.66
N LYS A 93 6.02 -4.85 -13.01
CA LYS A 93 4.64 -4.46 -12.66
C LYS A 93 4.42 -4.54 -11.16
N VAL A 94 3.81 -3.53 -10.54
CA VAL A 94 3.25 -3.64 -9.19
C VAL A 94 2.07 -4.61 -9.21
N SER A 95 2.29 -5.82 -8.70
CA SER A 95 1.34 -6.92 -8.72
C SER A 95 1.74 -7.97 -7.70
N SER A 96 0.77 -8.62 -7.05
CA SER A 96 1.01 -9.76 -6.16
C SER A 96 1.77 -10.90 -6.85
N ARG A 97 1.59 -11.06 -8.18
CA ARG A 97 2.30 -12.06 -8.99
C ARG A 97 3.81 -11.81 -9.11
N ASN A 98 4.25 -10.58 -8.87
CA ASN A 98 5.67 -10.19 -8.95
C ASN A 98 6.30 -10.05 -7.57
N VAL A 99 5.58 -10.36 -6.48
CA VAL A 99 6.14 -10.42 -5.13
C VAL A 99 7.08 -11.62 -5.08
N TRP A 100 8.38 -11.33 -4.92
CA TRP A 100 9.42 -12.36 -4.89
C TRP A 100 9.65 -12.87 -3.48
N THR A 101 9.71 -11.96 -2.50
CA THR A 101 9.84 -12.32 -1.10
C THR A 101 9.25 -11.22 -0.24
N THR A 102 8.67 -11.63 0.89
CA THR A 102 8.42 -10.76 2.03
C THR A 102 9.50 -11.06 3.07
N GLY A 103 10.34 -10.08 3.41
CA GLY A 103 11.53 -10.34 4.21
C GLY A 103 11.24 -11.11 5.51
N LYS A 104 12.09 -12.11 5.83
CA LYS A 104 11.92 -13.00 6.99
C LYS A 104 12.25 -12.35 8.34
N VAL A 105 13.10 -11.32 8.32
CA VAL A 105 13.61 -10.63 9.53
C VAL A 105 13.06 -9.20 9.61
N VAL A 106 13.06 -8.49 8.49
CA VAL A 106 12.39 -7.20 8.33
C VAL A 106 11.28 -7.43 7.31
N SER A 107 10.02 -7.26 7.72
CA SER A 107 8.88 -7.39 6.81
C SER A 107 8.93 -6.25 5.80
N ASN A 108 9.33 -6.57 4.58
CA ASN A 108 9.29 -5.67 3.44
C ASN A 108 8.76 -6.39 2.21
N ILE A 109 8.26 -5.65 1.22
CA ILE A 109 7.85 -6.21 -0.06
C ILE A 109 9.02 -6.05 -1.04
N VAL A 110 9.41 -7.17 -1.66
CA VAL A 110 10.37 -7.17 -2.78
C VAL A 110 9.66 -7.61 -4.04
N LEU A 111 9.66 -6.75 -5.05
CA LEU A 111 9.16 -7.07 -6.39
C LEU A 111 10.31 -7.48 -7.31
N ARG A 112 10.03 -8.38 -8.26
CA ARG A 112 10.98 -8.84 -9.28
C ARG A 112 10.29 -9.05 -10.62
N SER A 113 11.04 -8.86 -11.72
CA SER A 113 10.64 -9.31 -13.06
C SER A 113 11.84 -9.84 -13.84
N GLY A 114 11.71 -10.98 -14.50
CA GLY A 114 12.81 -11.51 -15.33
C GLY A 114 14.00 -11.98 -14.49
N SER A 115 15.18 -11.38 -14.68
CA SER A 115 16.43 -11.76 -13.99
C SER A 115 16.33 -11.67 -12.45
N SER A 116 17.11 -12.46 -11.71
CA SER A 116 17.25 -12.33 -10.24
C SER A 116 17.86 -11.00 -9.80
N HIS A 117 18.52 -10.28 -10.71
CA HIS A 117 19.10 -8.96 -10.44
C HIS A 117 18.11 -7.79 -10.63
N ASN A 118 17.01 -8.02 -11.36
CA ASN A 118 15.97 -7.02 -11.62
C ASN A 118 14.88 -7.08 -10.53
N TYR A 119 15.20 -6.51 -9.37
CA TYR A 119 14.29 -6.40 -8.24
C TYR A 119 14.24 -4.96 -7.71
N ALA A 120 13.16 -4.65 -6.99
CA ALA A 120 12.98 -3.45 -6.19
C ALA A 120 12.52 -3.86 -4.79
N ARG A 121 13.20 -3.37 -3.75
CA ARG A 121 12.90 -3.69 -2.33
C ARG A 121 12.18 -2.53 -1.65
N LEU A 122 11.58 -2.78 -0.49
CA LEU A 122 10.95 -1.76 0.37
C LEU A 122 9.95 -0.90 -0.41
N VAL A 123 9.23 -1.52 -1.34
CA VAL A 123 8.32 -0.80 -2.24
C VAL A 123 6.96 -0.50 -1.60
N GLU A 124 6.66 -1.07 -0.43
CA GLU A 124 5.38 -0.95 0.27
C GLU A 124 4.99 0.50 0.55
N HIS A 125 5.94 1.34 0.98
CA HIS A 125 5.69 2.76 1.26
C HIS A 125 5.29 3.51 -0.01
N ILE A 126 5.95 3.22 -1.13
CA ILE A 126 5.64 3.81 -2.44
C ILE A 126 4.28 3.29 -2.93
N ILE A 127 4.05 1.97 -2.89
CA ILE A 127 2.81 1.34 -3.37
C ILE A 127 1.60 1.81 -2.57
N ALA A 128 1.74 2.04 -1.26
CA ALA A 128 0.66 2.55 -0.41
C ALA A 128 0.13 3.91 -0.90
N LEU A 129 0.97 4.73 -1.53
CA LEU A 129 0.55 6.03 -2.08
C LEU A 129 -0.49 5.91 -3.18
N LYS A 130 -0.53 4.77 -3.88
CA LYS A 130 -1.56 4.50 -4.89
C LYS A 130 -2.98 4.60 -4.33
N ALA A 131 -3.16 4.29 -3.04
CA ALA A 131 -4.47 4.29 -2.40
C ALA A 131 -5.08 5.70 -2.31
N GLY A 132 -4.27 6.74 -2.05
CA GLY A 132 -4.79 8.09 -1.81
C GLY A 132 -4.35 9.18 -2.78
N MET A 133 -3.45 8.88 -3.74
CA MET A 133 -3.02 9.87 -4.73
C MET A 133 -3.95 9.99 -5.93
N ASP A 134 -4.90 9.06 -6.10
CA ASP A 134 -5.81 9.01 -7.25
C ASP A 134 -5.01 9.12 -8.56
N VAL A 135 -4.01 8.24 -8.65
CA VAL A 135 -3.10 8.01 -9.78
C VAL A 135 -3.10 6.51 -10.06
N ASP A 136 -3.71 6.12 -11.16
CA ASP A 136 -3.86 4.72 -11.56
C ASP A 136 -2.62 4.17 -12.24
N ASN A 137 -2.04 4.99 -13.11
CA ASN A 137 -0.97 4.60 -14.01
C ASN A 137 0.26 5.47 -13.73
N LEU A 138 1.38 4.83 -13.45
CA LEU A 138 2.62 5.53 -13.11
C LEU A 138 3.83 4.68 -13.49
N LEU A 139 4.82 5.31 -14.11
CA LEU A 139 6.14 4.71 -14.30
C LEU A 139 7.10 5.31 -13.28
N ILE A 140 7.80 4.46 -12.55
CA ILE A 140 8.73 4.83 -11.48
C ILE A 140 10.11 4.33 -11.88
N ARG A 141 10.94 5.23 -12.39
CA ARG A 141 12.33 4.92 -12.75
C ARG A 141 13.24 5.06 -11.55
N MET A 142 14.15 4.11 -11.40
CA MET A 142 15.13 4.07 -10.32
C MET A 142 16.47 3.53 -10.81
N GLU A 143 17.55 4.11 -10.30
CA GLU A 143 18.94 3.78 -10.67
C GLU A 143 19.58 2.70 -9.77
N SER A 144 18.77 2.09 -8.90
CA SER A 144 19.16 0.95 -8.08
C SER A 144 17.92 0.23 -7.54
N GLY A 145 18.09 -0.99 -7.05
CA GLY A 145 17.02 -1.74 -6.36
C GLY A 145 16.81 -1.32 -4.89
N ASP A 146 17.54 -0.30 -4.43
CA ASP A 146 17.47 0.29 -3.08
C ASP A 146 16.74 1.65 -3.15
N PRO A 147 15.48 1.75 -2.66
CA PRO A 147 14.74 3.00 -2.75
C PRO A 147 15.30 4.07 -1.79
N PRO A 148 14.97 5.35 -2.03
CA PRO A 148 15.26 6.42 -1.10
C PRO A 148 14.58 6.22 0.26
N LEU A 149 15.29 6.61 1.31
CA LEU A 149 14.80 6.70 2.68
C LEU A 149 14.46 8.16 2.98
N PHE A 150 13.19 8.43 3.25
CA PHE A 150 12.69 9.76 3.59
C PHE A 150 12.59 9.92 5.12
N ASP A 151 12.84 11.13 5.61
CA ASP A 151 12.85 11.42 7.06
C ASP A 151 11.44 11.62 7.65
N ALA A 152 10.47 12.02 6.83
CA ALA A 152 9.10 12.33 7.24
C ALA A 152 8.08 11.41 6.52
N GLY A 153 8.24 10.10 6.69
CA GLY A 153 7.36 9.10 6.09
C GLY A 153 7.44 9.11 4.57
N SER A 154 6.35 9.44 3.89
CA SER A 154 6.27 9.56 2.42
C SER A 154 5.83 10.95 1.97
N GLU A 155 5.94 11.96 2.83
CA GLU A 155 5.43 13.31 2.58
C GLU A 155 6.03 13.95 1.31
N ASP A 156 7.33 13.75 1.06
CA ASP A 156 8.01 14.30 -0.12
C ASP A 156 7.48 13.70 -1.43
N LEU A 157 7.19 12.39 -1.44
CA LEU A 157 6.56 11.73 -2.59
C LEU A 157 5.13 12.22 -2.80
N VAL A 158 4.35 12.39 -1.73
CA VAL A 158 3.00 12.93 -1.80
C VAL A 158 3.00 14.36 -2.36
N LYS A 159 3.87 15.23 -1.85
CA LYS A 159 4.02 16.60 -2.35
C LYS A 159 4.42 16.61 -3.83
N ALA A 160 5.40 15.80 -4.21
CA ALA A 160 5.84 15.69 -5.60
C ALA A 160 4.73 15.23 -6.54
N LEU A 161 4.00 14.15 -6.18
CA LEU A 161 2.88 13.63 -6.96
C LEU A 161 1.74 14.64 -7.09
N ARG A 162 1.38 15.35 -6.01
CA ARG A 162 0.36 16.41 -6.05
C ARG A 162 0.78 17.57 -6.95
N ASN A 163 2.04 18.01 -6.84
CA ASN A 163 2.60 19.10 -7.65
C ASN A 163 2.75 18.72 -9.14
N ALA A 164 2.84 17.43 -9.45
CA ALA A 164 2.84 16.92 -10.82
C ALA A 164 1.52 17.20 -11.54
N GLY A 165 0.43 17.43 -10.79
CA GLY A 165 -0.91 17.46 -11.35
C GLY A 165 -1.31 16.09 -11.92
N ARG A 166 -2.53 16.00 -12.45
CA ARG A 166 -3.09 14.75 -12.98
C ARG A 166 -3.74 14.99 -14.32
N ARG A 167 -3.78 13.95 -15.14
CA ARG A 167 -4.51 13.90 -16.40
C ARG A 167 -5.18 12.54 -16.57
N GLU A 168 -6.35 12.55 -17.19
CA GLU A 168 -7.09 11.33 -17.47
C GLU A 168 -6.36 10.46 -18.49
N CYS A 169 -6.50 9.15 -18.33
CA CYS A 169 -6.09 8.13 -19.27
C CYS A 169 -7.34 7.43 -19.85
N PRO A 170 -7.30 6.96 -21.10
CA PRO A 170 -8.37 6.14 -21.65
C PRO A 170 -8.59 4.86 -20.82
N GLY A 171 -9.85 4.56 -20.50
CA GLY A 171 -10.22 3.32 -19.82
C GLY A 171 -11.31 3.52 -18.78
N LYS A 172 -11.46 2.52 -17.90
CA LYS A 172 -12.34 2.59 -16.73
C LYS A 172 -11.58 2.13 -15.49
N VAL A 173 -11.79 2.81 -14.37
CA VAL A 173 -11.29 2.35 -13.07
C VAL A 173 -11.95 1.02 -12.72
N ARG A 174 -11.15 0.07 -12.25
CA ARG A 174 -11.63 -1.26 -11.84
C ARG A 174 -11.54 -1.39 -10.33
N TYR A 175 -12.70 -1.50 -9.70
CA TYR A 175 -12.83 -1.83 -8.30
C TYR A 175 -12.94 -3.35 -8.11
N PHE A 176 -12.43 -3.82 -6.98
CA PHE A 176 -12.46 -5.23 -6.60
C PHE A 176 -13.06 -5.35 -5.19
N THR A 177 -13.94 -6.32 -5.01
CA THR A 177 -14.45 -6.73 -3.70
C THR A 177 -14.52 -8.26 -3.65
N VAL A 178 -14.39 -8.81 -2.44
CA VAL A 178 -14.71 -10.20 -2.16
C VAL A 178 -16.23 -10.41 -2.15
N ARG A 179 -16.66 -11.65 -2.40
CA ARG A 179 -18.09 -12.04 -2.39
C ARG A 179 -18.63 -12.27 -0.99
N GLU A 180 -17.79 -12.82 -0.12
CA GLU A 180 -18.05 -13.11 1.28
C GLU A 180 -16.80 -12.77 2.11
N PRO A 181 -16.90 -12.62 3.44
CA PRO A 181 -15.73 -12.40 4.29
C PRO A 181 -14.68 -13.49 4.08
N ALA A 182 -13.43 -13.08 3.88
CA ALA A 182 -12.31 -13.97 3.66
C ALA A 182 -11.13 -13.58 4.54
N THR A 183 -10.52 -14.56 5.21
CA THR A 183 -9.50 -14.32 6.24
C THR A 183 -8.27 -15.20 6.03
N ILE A 184 -7.10 -14.61 6.27
CA ILE A 184 -5.83 -15.31 6.42
C ILE A 184 -5.32 -15.06 7.83
N ALA A 185 -4.90 -16.13 8.52
CA ALA A 185 -4.19 -16.05 9.79
C ALA A 185 -2.71 -16.36 9.61
N THR A 186 -1.85 -15.65 10.33
CA THR A 186 -0.41 -15.86 10.34
C THR A 186 0.01 -16.73 11.53
N PRO A 187 1.11 -17.50 11.41
CA PRO A 187 1.60 -18.33 12.51
C PRO A 187 1.94 -17.58 13.80
N HIS A 188 2.13 -16.25 13.72
CA HIS A 188 2.52 -15.39 14.84
C HIS A 188 1.35 -14.63 15.45
N GLY A 189 0.11 -15.10 15.23
CA GLY A 189 -1.09 -14.51 15.83
C GLY A 189 -1.60 -13.24 15.15
N GLY A 190 -1.07 -12.89 13.97
CA GLY A 190 -1.66 -11.86 13.11
C GLY A 190 -2.77 -12.46 12.25
N PHE A 191 -3.68 -11.62 11.77
CA PHE A 191 -4.67 -12.01 10.77
C PHE A 191 -5.01 -10.83 9.87
N THR A 192 -5.65 -11.11 8.74
CA THR A 192 -6.24 -10.09 7.87
C THR A 192 -7.54 -10.63 7.33
N THR A 193 -8.62 -9.91 7.58
CA THR A 193 -9.96 -10.20 7.06
C THR A 193 -10.34 -9.14 6.04
N VAL A 194 -10.79 -9.57 4.86
CA VAL A 194 -11.38 -8.69 3.85
C VAL A 194 -12.88 -8.93 3.85
N LEU A 195 -13.65 -7.87 4.06
CA LEU A 195 -15.12 -7.92 4.04
C LEU A 195 -15.65 -7.46 2.67
N PRO A 196 -16.81 -7.98 2.22
CA PRO A 196 -17.47 -7.47 1.03
C PRO A 196 -17.83 -5.99 1.18
N ALA A 197 -17.49 -5.20 0.16
CA ALA A 197 -17.95 -3.84 0.01
C ALA A 197 -19.49 -3.78 -0.02
N LYS A 198 -20.07 -2.67 0.42
CA LYS A 198 -21.51 -2.45 0.28
C LYS A 198 -21.84 -2.26 -1.22
N PRO A 199 -22.99 -2.74 -1.72
CA PRO A 199 -23.38 -2.50 -3.10
C PRO A 199 -23.34 -1.01 -3.45
N GLY A 200 -22.61 -0.66 -4.52
CA GLY A 200 -22.46 0.73 -5.00
C GLY A 200 -21.47 1.59 -4.21
N ASP A 201 -20.80 1.05 -3.19
CA ASP A 201 -19.84 1.78 -2.36
C ASP A 201 -18.45 1.15 -2.45
N PRO A 202 -17.56 1.67 -3.32
CA PRO A 202 -16.20 1.15 -3.48
C PRO A 202 -15.21 1.69 -2.44
N SER A 203 -15.67 2.42 -1.41
CA SER A 203 -14.77 3.00 -0.41
C SER A 203 -14.04 1.94 0.40
N LEU A 204 -12.77 2.22 0.67
CA LEU A 204 -11.92 1.39 1.52
C LEU A 204 -12.04 1.85 2.97
N ARG A 205 -12.47 0.94 3.85
CA ARG A 205 -12.51 1.15 5.31
C ARG A 205 -11.55 0.19 5.97
N ILE A 206 -10.79 0.68 6.93
CA ILE A 206 -9.71 -0.06 7.59
C ILE A 206 -9.92 0.02 9.10
N ASP A 207 -9.86 -1.13 9.76
CA ASP A 207 -9.80 -1.29 11.21
C ASP A 207 -8.53 -2.11 11.50
N CYS A 208 -7.53 -1.48 12.09
CA CYS A 208 -6.20 -2.06 12.27
C CYS A 208 -5.74 -1.88 13.71
N ALA A 209 -5.16 -2.93 14.29
CA ALA A 209 -4.61 -2.91 15.63
C ALA A 209 -3.21 -3.51 15.69
N ARG A 210 -2.43 -3.06 16.67
CA ARG A 210 -1.10 -3.54 17.00
C ARG A 210 -0.99 -3.67 18.51
N ASP A 211 -0.37 -4.76 18.96
CA ASP A 211 -0.01 -4.99 20.35
C ASP A 211 1.52 -5.07 20.44
N PHE A 212 2.15 -3.99 20.92
CA PHE A 212 3.60 -3.91 21.07
C PHE A 212 4.00 -4.39 22.46
N HIS A 213 4.98 -5.29 22.53
CA HIS A 213 5.55 -5.79 23.79
C HIS A 213 6.47 -4.77 24.51
N ASN A 214 6.22 -3.48 24.34
CA ASN A 214 7.02 -2.38 24.89
C ASN A 214 6.11 -1.23 25.36
N ALA A 215 6.70 -0.08 25.69
CA ALA A 215 5.97 1.08 26.23
C ALA A 215 4.87 1.65 25.30
N ILE A 216 4.86 1.29 24.02
CA ILE A 216 3.79 1.70 23.08
C ILE A 216 2.49 0.96 23.38
N GLY A 217 2.58 -0.31 23.82
CA GLY A 217 1.43 -1.12 24.19
C GLY A 217 0.45 -1.38 23.05
N GLN A 218 -0.84 -1.43 23.39
CA GLN A 218 -1.92 -1.70 22.44
C GLN A 218 -2.38 -0.42 21.75
N GLN A 219 -2.53 -0.47 20.43
CA GLN A 219 -3.04 0.62 19.61
C GLN A 219 -4.02 0.06 18.60
N ARG A 220 -5.14 0.76 18.37
CA ARG A 220 -6.12 0.42 17.34
C ARG A 220 -6.68 1.68 16.74
N ILE A 221 -6.70 1.71 15.41
CA ILE A 221 -7.23 2.81 14.62
C ILE A 221 -8.27 2.29 13.66
N ARG A 222 -9.30 3.11 13.43
CA ARG A 222 -10.33 2.85 12.45
C ARG A 222 -10.55 4.07 11.59
N PHE A 223 -10.62 3.90 10.29
CA PHE A 223 -10.82 5.01 9.37
C PHE A 223 -11.40 4.56 8.04
N VAL A 224 -12.07 5.49 7.37
CA VAL A 224 -12.34 5.41 5.94
C VAL A 224 -11.22 6.11 5.17
N LEU A 225 -10.80 5.54 4.04
CA LEU A 225 -9.78 6.15 3.21
C LEU A 225 -10.31 7.43 2.56
N ASN A 226 -9.72 8.55 2.95
CA ASN A 226 -9.95 9.88 2.37
C ASN A 226 -8.65 10.72 2.42
N ASN A 227 -8.72 11.97 1.96
CA ASN A 227 -7.54 12.85 1.94
C ASN A 227 -6.97 13.08 3.34
N GLN A 228 -7.81 13.22 4.37
CA GLN A 228 -7.38 13.46 5.74
C GLN A 228 -6.66 12.24 6.32
N SER A 229 -7.27 11.06 6.25
CA SER A 229 -6.69 9.81 6.77
C SER A 229 -5.41 9.46 6.02
N PHE A 230 -5.38 9.68 4.70
CA PHE A 230 -4.21 9.44 3.87
C PHE A 230 -3.08 10.41 4.21
N ASP A 231 -3.35 11.70 4.33
CA ASP A 231 -2.34 12.70 4.67
C ASP A 231 -1.76 12.49 6.06
N HIS A 232 -2.60 12.09 7.02
CA HIS A 232 -2.15 11.69 8.35
C HIS A 232 -1.18 10.50 8.26
N GLY A 233 -1.57 9.42 7.58
CA GLY A 233 -0.74 8.22 7.42
C GLY A 233 0.54 8.46 6.61
N SER A 234 0.55 9.43 5.69
CA SER A 234 1.73 9.74 4.87
C SER A 234 2.88 10.38 5.64
N LYS A 235 2.62 10.95 6.82
CA LYS A 235 3.59 11.65 7.67
C LYS A 235 4.12 10.78 8.81
N ALA A 236 3.52 9.61 9.01
CA ALA A 236 3.78 8.70 10.12
C ALA A 236 4.87 7.67 9.80
#